data_AF-A0A964HHM3-F1
#
_entry.id   AF-A0A964HHM3-F1
#
_cell.length_a   1.000
_cell.length_b   1.000
_cell.length_c   1.000
_cell.angle_alpha   90.00
_cell.angle_beta   90.00
_cell.angle_gamma   90.00
#
_symmetry.space_group_name_H-M   'P 1'
#
loop_
_entity.id
_entity.type
_entity.pdbx_description
1 polymer ?
#
loop_
_entity_poly.entity_id
_entity_poly.type
_entity_poly.pdbx_seq_one_letter_code
_entity_poly.pdbx_strand_id
1 'polypeptide(L)'
;MLKRLFSSGTDHPLADVKEARRVLGELATREPAIGIEEAATWLESMAADEGFKLEQRLDVALQIDEVAAAHSRRLAREYLTAPRLGRSQEMKLWQENHGFWVALIQVYESCLAAYEAKVKGADDIKPRLPLLHCRLLNAFEARLKWEQFRYGPIDGRLWQSAGRVYLSAVANKIALKGVQLYSAVVGETNAEREYLRLLVFQASAMNNLMPLEIEIAERLIAHFLPRFVFTDQVRPDNVHWVDAAKPLPPTRLAKLPEIAPTLRFFNAGSALEAVAELRARVEQTGEAPADLALGGQYSARALIGVFDHLASNWAPKPPMRSHARHPVKSRLAVVHGLDNITTRLLGAPSGIEPESWVVEDVSVGGMGAQVQIGVHDWIRIG
;
A
#
# COMPACT_ATOMS: atom_id res chain seq x y z
N MET A 1 -0.37 35.03 -39.08
CA MET A 1 -0.49 33.66 -39.59
C MET A 1 0.80 33.28 -40.30
N LEU A 2 1.58 32.33 -39.75
CA LEU A 2 2.65 31.51 -40.36
C LEU A 2 3.76 31.23 -39.34
N LYS A 3 3.60 30.12 -38.60
CA LYS A 3 4.62 29.20 -38.07
C LYS A 3 4.06 28.39 -36.89
N ARG A 4 3.19 27.43 -37.20
CA ARG A 4 2.87 26.28 -36.34
C ARG A 4 2.38 25.16 -37.28
N LEU A 5 3.28 24.64 -38.10
CA LEU A 5 2.96 23.56 -39.05
C LEU A 5 3.79 22.30 -38.84
N PHE A 6 4.67 22.25 -37.82
CA PHE A 6 5.41 21.04 -37.45
C PHE A 6 5.82 21.01 -35.97
N SER A 7 4.87 20.98 -35.02
CA SER A 7 5.17 20.48 -33.68
C SER A 7 4.31 19.23 -33.44
N SER A 8 4.91 18.07 -33.65
CA SER A 8 4.31 16.77 -33.33
C SER A 8 4.33 16.49 -31.81
N GLY A 9 4.14 17.52 -31.00
CA GLY A 9 4.26 17.48 -29.54
C GLY A 9 3.04 18.10 -28.88
N THR A 10 2.72 17.62 -27.69
CA THR A 10 1.66 18.16 -26.84
C THR A 10 1.96 19.62 -26.43
N ASP A 11 0.90 20.41 -26.24
CA ASP A 11 0.93 21.77 -25.66
C ASP A 11 0.84 21.74 -24.12
N HIS A 12 0.91 20.56 -23.49
CA HIS A 12 0.83 20.39 -22.04
C HIS A 12 2.01 21.08 -21.32
N PRO A 13 1.78 21.83 -20.22
CA PRO A 13 2.86 22.55 -19.52
C PRO A 13 4.04 21.66 -19.11
N LEU A 14 3.76 20.46 -18.59
CA LEU A 14 4.80 19.49 -18.21
C LEU A 14 5.59 18.90 -19.39
N ALA A 15 5.18 19.14 -20.63
CA ALA A 15 5.94 18.75 -21.81
C ALA A 15 7.04 19.77 -22.18
N ASP A 16 6.97 21.00 -21.65
CA ASP A 16 8.07 21.95 -21.72
C ASP A 16 8.99 21.79 -20.50
N VAL A 17 10.30 21.65 -20.74
CA VAL A 17 11.28 21.37 -19.68
C VAL A 17 11.39 22.51 -18.67
N LYS A 18 11.23 23.77 -19.10
CA LYS A 18 11.31 24.92 -18.19
C LYS A 18 10.06 25.02 -17.33
N GLU A 19 8.89 24.86 -17.94
CA GLU A 19 7.63 24.85 -17.21
C GLU A 19 7.53 23.65 -16.27
N ALA A 20 7.94 22.45 -16.69
CA ALA A 20 8.00 21.28 -15.81
C ALA A 20 8.88 21.54 -14.58
N ARG A 21 10.06 22.15 -14.74
CA ARG A 21 10.93 22.53 -13.62
C ARG A 21 10.28 23.57 -12.71
N ARG A 22 9.59 24.56 -13.27
CA ARG A 22 8.86 25.57 -12.49
C ARG A 22 7.77 24.90 -11.65
N VAL A 23 6.93 24.07 -12.26
CA VAL A 23 5.86 23.32 -11.58
C VAL A 23 6.43 22.44 -10.47
N LEU A 24 7.48 21.66 -10.74
CA LEU A 24 8.11 20.81 -9.72
C LEU A 24 8.71 21.62 -8.57
N GLY A 25 9.30 22.78 -8.86
CA GLY A 25 9.81 23.70 -7.84
C GLY A 25 8.70 24.28 -6.96
N GLU A 26 7.58 24.69 -7.55
CA GLU A 26 6.39 25.15 -6.82
C GLU A 26 5.81 24.03 -5.95
N LEU A 27 5.62 22.85 -6.55
CA LEU A 27 5.10 21.65 -5.89
C LEU A 27 5.92 21.29 -4.64
N ALA A 28 7.26 21.37 -4.72
CA ALA A 28 8.15 21.05 -3.60
C ALA A 28 7.96 21.97 -2.38
N THR A 29 7.44 23.18 -2.58
CA THR A 29 7.25 24.18 -1.51
C THR A 29 5.82 24.24 -0.97
N ARG A 30 4.88 23.50 -1.58
CA ARG A 30 3.48 23.44 -1.13
C ARG A 30 3.37 22.85 0.28
N GLU A 31 2.28 23.22 0.95
CA GLU A 31 1.81 22.50 2.13
C GLU A 31 1.50 21.04 1.73
N PRO A 32 1.85 20.03 2.56
CA PRO A 32 1.74 18.61 2.19
C PRO A 32 0.41 18.16 1.58
N ALA A 33 -0.75 18.54 2.14
CA ALA A 33 -2.04 18.11 1.60
C ALA A 33 -2.28 18.71 0.20
N ILE A 34 -2.04 20.02 0.06
CA ILE A 34 -2.15 20.73 -1.23
C ILE A 34 -1.15 20.15 -2.26
N GLY A 35 0.08 19.87 -1.84
CA GLY A 35 1.10 19.30 -2.72
C GLY A 35 0.72 17.91 -3.23
N ILE A 36 0.09 17.08 -2.41
CA ILE A 36 -0.39 15.76 -2.83
C ILE A 36 -1.57 15.87 -3.80
N GLU A 37 -2.53 16.75 -3.52
CA GLU A 37 -3.68 17.05 -4.39
C GLU A 37 -3.21 17.56 -5.77
N GLU A 38 -2.29 18.54 -5.80
CA GLU A 38 -1.72 19.07 -7.04
C GLU A 38 -0.90 18.01 -7.79
N ALA A 39 -0.11 17.18 -7.10
CA ALA A 39 0.64 16.10 -7.72
C ALA A 39 -0.28 15.07 -8.40
N ALA A 40 -1.37 14.67 -7.74
CA ALA A 40 -2.37 13.79 -8.31
C ALA A 40 -3.01 14.41 -9.56
N THR A 41 -3.41 15.68 -9.49
CA THR A 41 -3.99 16.42 -10.61
C THR A 41 -3.05 16.46 -11.83
N TRP A 42 -1.75 16.70 -11.61
CA TRP A 42 -0.74 16.68 -12.69
C TRP A 42 -0.53 15.30 -13.31
N LEU A 43 -0.58 14.23 -12.50
CA LEU A 43 -0.49 12.86 -13.00
C LEU A 43 -1.71 12.51 -13.85
N GLU A 44 -2.90 12.89 -13.41
CA GLU A 44 -4.16 12.68 -14.14
C GLU A 44 -4.20 13.46 -15.46
N SER A 45 -3.79 14.73 -15.45
CA SER A 45 -3.75 15.55 -16.67
C SER A 45 -2.78 14.99 -17.71
N MET A 46 -1.63 14.49 -17.26
CA MET A 46 -0.65 13.84 -18.14
C MET A 46 -1.14 12.47 -18.64
N ALA A 47 -1.88 11.72 -17.82
CA ALA A 47 -2.48 10.46 -18.24
C ALA A 47 -3.49 10.67 -19.37
N ALA A 48 -4.26 11.76 -19.32
CA ALA A 48 -5.27 12.13 -20.31
C ALA A 48 -4.70 12.69 -21.62
N ASP A 49 -3.44 13.11 -21.66
CA ASP A 49 -2.81 13.70 -22.85
C ASP A 49 -1.99 12.67 -23.66
N GLU A 50 -2.54 12.20 -24.77
CA GLU A 50 -1.90 11.23 -25.67
C GLU A 50 -0.68 11.77 -26.44
N GLY A 51 -0.43 13.08 -26.42
CA GLY A 51 0.66 13.73 -27.15
C GLY A 51 2.04 13.62 -26.49
N PHE A 52 2.12 13.10 -25.26
CA PHE A 52 3.39 12.85 -24.58
C PHE A 52 4.17 11.71 -25.24
N LYS A 53 5.47 11.93 -25.46
CA LYS A 53 6.40 10.81 -25.71
C LYS A 53 6.51 9.95 -24.44
N LEU A 54 6.59 8.63 -24.62
CA LEU A 54 6.65 7.69 -23.50
C LEU A 54 7.81 7.97 -22.52
N GLU A 55 9.00 8.24 -23.05
CA GLU A 55 10.17 8.58 -22.23
C GLU A 55 9.92 9.83 -21.38
N GLN A 56 9.42 10.88 -22.01
CA GLN A 56 9.12 12.13 -21.33
C GLN A 56 8.03 11.97 -20.26
N ARG A 57 6.97 11.21 -20.56
CA ARG A 57 5.90 10.89 -19.60
C ARG A 57 6.47 10.21 -18.36
N LEU A 58 7.32 9.20 -18.55
CA LEU A 58 7.94 8.49 -17.43
C LEU A 58 8.88 9.39 -16.63
N ASP A 59 9.72 10.18 -17.28
CA ASP A 59 10.67 11.06 -16.61
C ASP A 59 9.97 12.13 -15.78
N VAL A 60 8.87 12.70 -16.28
CA VAL A 60 8.05 13.66 -15.53
C VAL A 60 7.33 12.97 -14.37
N ALA A 61 6.74 11.79 -14.58
CA ALA A 61 6.09 11.02 -13.53
C ALA A 61 7.04 10.67 -12.37
N LEU A 62 8.27 10.26 -12.68
CA LEU A 62 9.32 9.98 -11.69
C LEU A 62 9.71 11.23 -10.88
N GLN A 63 9.75 12.41 -11.52
CA GLN A 63 10.04 13.66 -10.84
C GLN A 63 8.90 14.13 -9.93
N ILE A 64 7.64 14.00 -10.39
CA ILE A 64 6.47 14.31 -9.56
C ILE A 64 6.45 13.39 -8.33
N ASP A 65 6.64 12.09 -8.52
CA ASP A 65 6.70 11.11 -7.43
C ASP A 65 7.84 11.40 -6.44
N GLU A 66 9.04 11.76 -6.93
CA GLU A 66 10.16 12.14 -6.05
C GLU A 66 9.81 13.31 -5.12
N VAL A 67 9.15 14.34 -5.65
CA VAL A 67 8.71 15.50 -4.86
C VAL A 67 7.56 15.12 -3.92
N ALA A 68 6.57 14.39 -4.43
CA ALA A 68 5.38 14.00 -3.69
C ALA A 68 5.69 13.00 -2.55
N ALA A 69 6.74 12.18 -2.66
CA ALA A 69 7.12 11.22 -1.61
C ALA A 69 7.44 11.90 -0.26
N ALA A 70 7.95 13.13 -0.25
CA ALA A 70 8.14 13.90 0.97
C ALA A 70 6.82 14.39 1.58
N HIS A 71 5.91 14.89 0.74
CA HIS A 71 4.59 15.35 1.15
C HIS A 71 3.73 14.20 1.65
N SER A 72 3.71 13.06 0.95
CA SER A 72 2.93 11.88 1.32
C SER A 72 3.34 11.36 2.70
N ARG A 73 4.65 11.31 3.00
CA ARG A 73 5.16 10.92 4.33
C ARG A 73 4.74 11.91 5.43
N ARG A 74 4.74 13.21 5.14
CA ARG A 74 4.29 14.24 6.10
C ARG A 74 2.79 14.12 6.37
N LEU A 75 2.01 13.96 5.31
CA LEU A 75 0.56 13.81 5.37
C LEU A 75 0.14 12.52 6.09
N ALA A 76 0.87 11.41 5.89
CA ALA A 76 0.67 10.17 6.64
C ALA A 76 0.92 10.37 8.15
N ARG A 77 1.96 11.11 8.53
CA ARG A 77 2.19 11.44 9.94
C ARG A 77 1.08 12.30 10.54
N GLU A 78 0.60 13.30 9.80
CA GLU A 78 -0.52 14.12 10.25
C GLU A 78 -1.78 13.26 10.46
N TYR A 79 -2.13 12.43 9.49
CA TYR A 79 -3.25 11.49 9.57
C TYR A 79 -3.19 10.59 10.82
N LEU A 80 -2.00 10.09 11.17
CA LEU A 80 -1.82 9.13 12.26
C LEU A 80 -1.63 9.76 13.64
N THR A 81 -1.16 11.01 13.73
CA THR A 81 -0.71 11.60 15.00
C THR A 81 -1.45 12.87 15.41
N ALA A 82 -2.20 13.48 14.50
CA ALA A 82 -2.90 14.72 14.81
C ALA A 82 -3.96 14.50 15.91
N PRO A 83 -3.88 15.22 17.04
CA PRO A 83 -4.83 15.06 18.13
C PRO A 83 -6.20 15.57 17.69
N ARG A 84 -7.24 14.74 17.86
CA ARG A 84 -8.65 15.11 17.66
C ARG A 84 -8.98 15.59 16.23
N LEU A 85 -8.49 14.90 15.20
CA LEU A 85 -8.97 15.13 13.84
C LEU A 85 -10.50 15.00 13.77
N GLY A 86 -11.14 16.03 13.22
CA GLY A 86 -12.55 15.93 12.82
C GLY A 86 -12.68 14.93 11.68
N ARG A 87 -13.79 14.19 11.60
CA ARG A 87 -13.96 13.13 10.58
C ARG A 87 -13.82 13.62 9.15
N SER A 88 -14.33 14.81 8.85
CA SER A 88 -14.19 15.41 7.52
C SER A 88 -12.72 15.63 7.17
N GLN A 89 -11.91 16.07 8.13
CA GLN A 89 -10.48 16.26 7.95
C GLN A 89 -9.75 14.92 7.83
N GLU A 90 -10.05 13.95 8.70
CA GLU A 90 -9.50 12.58 8.61
C GLU A 90 -9.80 11.94 7.25
N MET A 91 -11.04 12.05 6.78
CA MET A 91 -11.47 11.57 5.47
C MET A 91 -10.75 12.30 4.34
N LYS A 92 -10.61 13.62 4.42
CA LYS A 92 -9.87 14.40 3.42
C LYS A 92 -8.42 13.95 3.35
N LEU A 93 -7.70 13.90 4.47
CA LEU A 93 -6.29 13.46 4.52
C LEU A 93 -6.10 12.07 3.90
N TRP A 94 -7.03 11.15 4.20
CA TRP A 94 -7.05 9.82 3.62
C TRP A 94 -7.28 9.86 2.11
N GLN A 95 -8.29 10.61 1.64
CA GLN A 95 -8.66 10.72 0.22
C GLN A 95 -7.52 11.31 -0.61
N GLU A 96 -6.88 12.38 -0.16
CA GLU A 96 -5.78 13.01 -0.91
C GLU A 96 -4.61 12.04 -1.08
N ASN A 97 -4.16 11.41 0.02
CA ASN A 97 -2.99 10.53 -0.04
C ASN A 97 -3.30 9.24 -0.83
N HIS A 98 -4.46 8.63 -0.58
CA HIS A 98 -4.91 7.46 -1.34
C HIS A 98 -5.07 7.78 -2.84
N GLY A 99 -5.72 8.91 -3.17
CA GLY A 99 -5.94 9.38 -4.53
C GLY A 99 -4.64 9.59 -5.32
N PHE A 100 -3.64 10.18 -4.69
CA PHE A 100 -2.31 10.32 -5.28
C PHE A 100 -1.68 8.96 -5.66
N TRP A 101 -1.72 7.97 -4.77
CA TRP A 101 -1.17 6.65 -5.10
C TRP A 101 -1.94 5.97 -6.24
N VAL A 102 -3.25 6.15 -6.31
CA VAL A 102 -4.07 5.66 -7.43
C VAL A 102 -3.66 6.31 -8.75
N ALA A 103 -3.53 7.63 -8.79
CA ALA A 103 -3.11 8.37 -9.98
C ALA A 103 -1.69 7.97 -10.43
N LEU A 104 -0.77 7.79 -9.48
CA LEU A 104 0.60 7.38 -9.76
C LEU A 104 0.68 5.97 -10.35
N ILE A 105 -0.05 5.02 -9.76
CA ILE A 105 -0.16 3.64 -10.29
C ILE A 105 -0.66 3.69 -11.73
N GLN A 106 -1.72 4.45 -12.02
CA GLN A 106 -2.29 4.53 -13.36
C GLN A 106 -1.28 5.03 -14.41
N VAL A 107 -0.52 6.08 -14.09
CA VAL A 107 0.52 6.61 -14.99
C VAL A 107 1.63 5.58 -15.22
N TYR A 108 2.14 4.95 -14.16
CA TYR A 108 3.20 3.96 -14.27
C TYR A 108 2.76 2.68 -14.99
N GLU A 109 1.55 2.18 -14.72
CA GLU A 109 0.99 1.06 -15.47
C GLU A 109 0.82 1.39 -16.94
N SER A 110 0.42 2.63 -17.28
CA SER A 110 0.33 3.05 -18.68
C SER A 110 1.70 3.04 -19.38
N CYS A 111 2.76 3.49 -18.68
CA CYS A 111 4.12 3.49 -19.21
C CYS A 111 4.65 2.06 -19.40
N LEU A 112 4.42 1.19 -18.43
CA LEU A 112 4.82 -0.22 -18.51
C LEU A 112 4.08 -0.94 -19.64
N ALA A 113 2.76 -0.74 -19.75
CA ALA A 113 1.95 -1.32 -20.81
C ALA A 113 2.39 -0.85 -22.21
N ALA A 114 2.73 0.43 -22.36
CA ALA A 114 3.25 0.97 -23.61
C ALA A 114 4.61 0.34 -23.99
N TYR A 115 5.49 0.11 -23.01
CA TYR A 115 6.74 -0.61 -23.22
C TYR A 115 6.52 -2.07 -23.63
N GLU A 116 5.64 -2.78 -22.93
CA GLU A 116 5.29 -4.18 -23.23
C GLU A 116 4.66 -4.34 -24.62
N ALA A 117 3.84 -3.36 -25.04
CA ALA A 117 3.25 -3.27 -26.36
C ALA A 117 4.25 -2.85 -27.46
N LYS A 118 5.50 -2.53 -27.10
CA LYS A 118 6.57 -2.09 -28.01
C LYS A 118 6.16 -0.89 -28.87
N VAL A 119 5.47 0.09 -28.26
CA VAL A 119 5.13 1.33 -28.97
C VAL A 119 6.40 2.05 -29.45
N LYS A 120 6.27 2.95 -30.41
CA LYS A 120 7.40 3.75 -30.90
C LYS A 120 8.06 4.51 -29.73
N GLY A 121 9.36 4.33 -29.54
CA GLY A 121 10.12 4.91 -28.43
C GLY A 121 10.08 4.10 -27.13
N ALA A 122 9.52 2.87 -27.13
CA ALA A 122 9.55 1.97 -25.97
C ALA A 122 10.98 1.70 -25.46
N ASP A 123 11.93 1.55 -26.36
CA ASP A 123 13.32 1.24 -25.99
C ASP A 123 14.00 2.37 -25.22
N ASP A 124 13.53 3.61 -25.36
CA ASP A 124 14.12 4.80 -24.72
C ASP A 124 13.95 4.77 -23.19
N ILE A 125 12.94 4.05 -22.67
CA ILE A 125 12.71 3.90 -21.23
C ILE A 125 13.46 2.73 -20.59
N LYS A 126 14.13 1.87 -21.37
CA LYS A 126 14.87 0.71 -20.83
C LYS A 126 15.82 1.03 -19.67
N PRO A 127 16.58 2.14 -19.68
CA PRO A 127 17.44 2.51 -18.56
C PRO A 127 16.67 2.75 -17.24
N ARG A 128 15.41 3.16 -17.33
CA ARG A 128 14.52 3.50 -16.21
C ARG A 128 13.59 2.37 -15.79
N LEU A 129 13.50 1.28 -16.55
CA LEU A 129 12.62 0.15 -16.24
C LEU A 129 12.81 -0.42 -14.83
N PRO A 130 14.03 -0.67 -14.32
CA PRO A 130 14.18 -1.21 -12.96
C PRO A 130 13.57 -0.28 -11.91
N LEU A 131 13.76 1.04 -12.05
CA LEU A 131 13.18 2.03 -11.14
C LEU A 131 11.66 2.10 -11.27
N LEU A 132 11.13 2.08 -12.50
CA LEU A 132 9.68 2.04 -12.76
C LEU A 132 9.02 0.84 -12.06
N HIS A 133 9.60 -0.35 -12.19
CA HIS A 133 9.04 -1.55 -11.54
C HIS A 133 9.05 -1.43 -10.01
N CYS A 134 10.16 -0.95 -9.43
CA CYS A 134 10.26 -0.79 -7.98
C CYS A 134 9.27 0.26 -7.45
N ARG A 135 9.17 1.43 -8.10
CA ARG A 135 8.25 2.50 -7.68
C ARG A 135 6.79 2.12 -7.89
N LEU A 136 6.46 1.39 -8.95
CA LEU A 136 5.10 0.89 -9.16
C LEU A 136 4.69 -0.14 -8.09
N LEU A 137 5.57 -1.08 -7.74
CA LEU A 137 5.33 -2.03 -6.66
C LEU A 137 5.22 -1.32 -5.29
N ASN A 138 6.07 -0.33 -5.04
CA ASN A 138 5.99 0.50 -3.85
C ASN A 138 4.68 1.30 -3.78
N ALA A 139 4.20 1.84 -4.90
CA ALA A 139 2.92 2.54 -4.97
C ALA A 139 1.74 1.60 -4.68
N PHE A 140 1.79 0.34 -5.14
CA PHE A 140 0.80 -0.68 -4.76
C PHE A 140 0.80 -0.97 -3.26
N GLU A 141 1.98 -1.07 -2.63
CA GLU A 141 2.08 -1.22 -1.17
C GLU A 141 1.53 0.00 -0.43
N ALA A 142 1.87 1.20 -0.87
CA ALA A 142 1.38 2.44 -0.27
C ALA A 142 -0.15 2.54 -0.36
N ARG A 143 -0.73 2.23 -1.53
CA ARG A 143 -2.19 2.14 -1.70
C ARG A 143 -2.81 1.10 -0.77
N LEU A 144 -2.23 -0.11 -0.70
CA LEU A 144 -2.69 -1.18 0.19
C LEU A 144 -2.69 -0.73 1.65
N LYS A 145 -1.63 -0.04 2.10
CA LYS A 145 -1.53 0.50 3.45
C LYS A 145 -2.65 1.50 3.75
N TRP A 146 -2.93 2.42 2.83
CA TRP A 146 -4.00 3.40 3.01
C TRP A 146 -5.38 2.74 3.09
N GLU A 147 -5.68 1.75 2.25
CA GLU A 147 -6.91 0.94 2.37
C GLU A 147 -6.99 0.25 3.74
N GLN A 148 -5.86 -0.27 4.22
CA GLN A 148 -5.77 -1.00 5.47
C GLN A 148 -5.92 -0.11 6.72
N PHE A 149 -5.55 1.17 6.66
CA PHE A 149 -5.83 2.13 7.75
C PHE A 149 -7.33 2.26 8.04
N ARG A 150 -8.21 1.96 7.09
CA ARG A 150 -9.67 1.97 7.29
C ARG A 150 -10.28 0.58 7.34
N TYR A 151 -9.43 -0.46 7.36
CA TYR A 151 -9.85 -1.85 7.28
C TYR A 151 -10.75 -2.15 6.07
N GLY A 152 -10.50 -1.44 4.96
CA GLY A 152 -11.27 -1.56 3.72
C GLY A 152 -11.03 -2.90 3.03
N PRO A 153 -11.97 -3.33 2.15
CA PRO A 153 -11.77 -4.52 1.33
C PRO A 153 -10.63 -4.31 0.34
N ILE A 154 -9.82 -5.34 0.14
CA ILE A 154 -8.72 -5.31 -0.83
C ILE A 154 -9.19 -5.98 -2.13
N ASP A 155 -9.24 -5.20 -3.21
CA ASP A 155 -9.62 -5.69 -4.54
C ASP A 155 -8.58 -6.69 -5.08
N GLY A 156 -9.03 -7.85 -5.56
CA GLY A 156 -8.20 -8.86 -6.22
C GLY A 156 -7.36 -8.31 -7.38
N ARG A 157 -7.82 -7.25 -8.06
CA ARG A 157 -7.08 -6.58 -9.13
C ARG A 157 -5.76 -5.98 -8.66
N LEU A 158 -5.65 -5.56 -7.40
CA LEU A 158 -4.38 -5.08 -6.84
C LEU A 158 -3.32 -6.18 -6.89
N TRP A 159 -3.68 -7.39 -6.46
CA TRP A 159 -2.78 -8.56 -6.46
C TRP A 159 -2.36 -8.97 -7.86
N GLN A 160 -3.32 -9.05 -8.79
CA GLN A 160 -3.04 -9.39 -10.17
C GLN A 160 -2.13 -8.34 -10.85
N SER A 161 -2.37 -7.06 -10.60
CA SER A 161 -1.61 -5.97 -11.22
C SER A 161 -0.19 -5.91 -10.67
N ALA A 162 -0.02 -5.96 -9.34
CA ALA A 162 1.31 -6.02 -8.72
C ALA A 162 2.09 -7.28 -9.14
N GLY A 163 1.42 -8.43 -9.21
CA GLY A 163 2.02 -9.68 -9.69
C GLY A 163 2.45 -9.61 -11.16
N ARG A 164 1.66 -8.98 -12.04
CA ARG A 164 2.03 -8.69 -13.44
C ARG A 164 3.31 -7.86 -13.52
N VAL A 165 3.43 -6.81 -12.69
CA VAL A 165 4.64 -5.97 -12.65
C VAL A 165 5.85 -6.81 -12.24
N TYR A 166 5.76 -7.60 -11.17
CA TYR A 166 6.85 -8.50 -10.77
C TYR A 166 7.22 -9.51 -11.88
N LEU A 167 6.24 -10.16 -12.52
CA LEU A 167 6.49 -11.11 -13.60
C LEU A 167 7.11 -10.43 -14.84
N SER A 168 6.73 -9.18 -15.14
CA SER A 168 7.37 -8.38 -16.18
C SER A 168 8.84 -8.11 -15.86
N ALA A 169 9.18 -7.79 -14.60
CA ALA A 169 10.57 -7.64 -14.18
C ALA A 169 11.38 -8.94 -14.31
N VAL A 170 10.76 -10.09 -13.99
CA VAL A 170 11.37 -11.42 -14.17
C VAL A 170 11.62 -11.70 -15.65
N ALA A 171 10.62 -11.48 -16.52
CA ALA A 171 10.73 -11.70 -17.96
C ALA A 171 11.83 -10.83 -18.61
N ASN A 172 11.98 -9.58 -18.13
CA ASN A 172 13.02 -8.66 -18.57
C ASN A 172 14.38 -8.89 -17.89
N LYS A 173 14.52 -9.89 -17.00
CA LYS A 173 15.75 -10.21 -16.24
C LYS A 173 16.27 -9.04 -15.38
N ILE A 174 15.36 -8.23 -14.86
CA ILE A 174 15.66 -7.07 -14.00
C ILE A 174 15.07 -7.19 -12.60
N ALA A 175 14.40 -8.31 -12.26
CA ALA A 175 13.78 -8.52 -10.94
C ALA A 175 14.73 -8.30 -9.75
N LEU A 176 16.00 -8.66 -9.92
CA LEU A 176 17.06 -8.52 -8.91
C LEU A 176 17.98 -7.31 -9.12
N LYS A 177 17.72 -6.48 -10.15
CA LYS A 177 18.56 -5.31 -10.44
C LYS A 177 18.35 -4.23 -9.39
N GLY A 178 19.40 -3.93 -8.63
CA GLY A 178 19.41 -2.91 -7.59
C GLY A 178 19.14 -1.51 -8.13
N VAL A 179 18.30 -0.75 -7.41
CA VAL A 179 18.03 0.67 -7.65
C VAL A 179 17.84 1.43 -6.36
N GLN A 180 18.21 2.70 -6.39
CA GLN A 180 17.84 3.68 -5.37
C GLN A 180 16.36 4.06 -5.57
N LEU A 181 15.46 3.72 -4.63
CA LEU A 181 14.01 3.93 -4.81
C LEU A 181 13.65 5.42 -4.87
N TYR A 182 14.14 6.18 -3.90
CA TYR A 182 14.03 7.64 -3.77
C TYR A 182 15.37 8.22 -3.31
N SER A 183 15.67 9.47 -3.64
CA SER A 183 16.93 10.12 -3.24
C SER A 183 17.12 10.20 -1.72
N ALA A 184 16.03 10.33 -0.97
CA ALA A 184 16.03 10.44 0.48
C ALA A 184 16.01 9.10 1.23
N VAL A 185 15.87 7.97 0.53
CA VAL A 185 15.90 6.62 1.13
C VAL A 185 17.35 6.13 1.13
N VAL A 186 17.78 5.40 2.15
CA VAL A 186 19.14 4.84 2.18
C VAL A 186 19.12 3.41 1.67
N GLY A 187 20.07 3.09 0.78
CA GLY A 187 20.27 1.75 0.25
C GLY A 187 19.44 1.44 -0.99
N GLU A 188 19.78 0.33 -1.62
CA GLU A 188 19.14 -0.14 -2.84
C GLU A 188 18.02 -1.15 -2.56
N THR A 189 17.01 -1.16 -3.42
CA THR A 189 15.97 -2.18 -3.50
C THR A 189 15.92 -2.79 -4.91
N ASN A 190 15.04 -3.76 -5.12
CA ASN A 190 14.77 -4.33 -6.44
C ASN A 190 13.30 -4.77 -6.51
N ALA A 191 12.82 -5.11 -7.71
CA ALA A 191 11.41 -5.45 -7.91
C ALA A 191 10.99 -6.70 -7.14
N GLU A 192 11.89 -7.68 -6.94
CA GLU A 192 11.62 -8.84 -6.11
C GLU A 192 11.37 -8.45 -4.64
N ARG A 193 12.21 -7.57 -4.09
CA ARG A 193 12.07 -7.09 -2.73
C ARG A 193 10.81 -6.25 -2.54
N GLU A 194 10.50 -5.32 -3.45
CA GLU A 194 9.27 -4.51 -3.35
C GLU A 194 8.01 -5.37 -3.48
N TYR A 195 8.02 -6.40 -4.34
CA TYR A 195 6.91 -7.34 -4.41
C TYR A 195 6.78 -8.18 -3.14
N LEU A 196 7.89 -8.72 -2.61
CA LEU A 196 7.90 -9.46 -1.35
C LEU A 196 7.38 -8.61 -0.19
N ARG A 197 7.73 -7.32 -0.14
CA ARG A 197 7.27 -6.38 0.89
C ARG A 197 5.74 -6.30 0.94
N LEU A 198 5.11 -6.14 -0.22
CA LEU A 198 3.64 -6.14 -0.38
C LEU A 198 3.02 -7.46 0.14
N LEU A 199 3.63 -8.60 -0.18
CA LEU A 199 3.14 -9.92 0.25
C LEU A 199 3.28 -10.13 1.76
N VAL A 200 4.42 -9.75 2.34
CA VAL A 200 4.67 -9.85 3.78
C VAL A 200 3.74 -8.93 4.55
N PHE A 201 3.46 -7.72 4.05
CA PHE A 201 2.46 -6.82 4.62
C PHE A 201 1.09 -7.49 4.77
N GLN A 202 0.59 -8.11 3.70
CA GLN A 202 -0.68 -8.85 3.74
C GLN A 202 -0.63 -10.09 4.66
N ALA A 203 0.46 -10.85 4.62
CA ALA A 203 0.63 -12.04 5.46
C ALA A 203 0.74 -11.71 6.95
N SER A 204 0.99 -10.45 7.30
CA SER A 204 1.13 -9.98 8.67
C SER A 204 -0.19 -9.58 9.34
N ALA A 205 -1.36 -9.84 8.73
CA ALA A 205 -2.68 -9.64 9.34
C ALA A 205 -2.90 -8.23 9.95
N MET A 206 -2.68 -7.21 9.14
CA MET A 206 -2.78 -5.79 9.53
C MET A 206 -4.16 -5.37 10.05
N ASN A 207 -5.20 -6.12 9.75
CA ASN A 207 -6.56 -5.89 10.24
C ASN A 207 -6.72 -6.12 11.76
N ASN A 208 -5.66 -6.58 12.45
CA ASN A 208 -5.64 -6.75 13.91
C ASN A 208 -4.78 -5.66 14.60
N LEU A 209 -4.31 -4.66 13.86
CA LEU A 209 -3.47 -3.57 14.34
C LEU A 209 -4.18 -2.23 14.16
N MET A 210 -3.95 -1.32 15.09
CA MET A 210 -4.39 0.08 14.97
C MET A 210 -3.64 0.78 13.83
N PRO A 211 -4.16 1.87 13.23
CA PRO A 211 -3.49 2.58 12.13
C PRO A 211 -2.03 2.98 12.42
N LEU A 212 -1.73 3.45 13.63
CA LEU A 212 -0.36 3.78 14.04
C LEU A 212 0.53 2.53 14.10
N GLU A 213 -0.01 1.40 14.57
CA GLU A 213 0.69 0.12 14.63
C GLU A 213 0.92 -0.47 13.24
N ILE A 214 0.00 -0.25 12.28
CA ILE A 214 0.18 -0.60 10.86
C ILE A 214 1.37 0.16 10.26
N GLU A 215 1.51 1.46 10.54
CA GLU A 215 2.67 2.24 10.08
C GLU A 215 3.97 1.72 10.69
N ILE A 216 4.00 1.41 11.99
CA ILE A 216 5.17 0.78 12.62
C ILE A 216 5.47 -0.57 11.96
N ALA A 217 4.45 -1.40 11.75
CA ALA A 217 4.61 -2.72 11.14
C ALA A 217 5.19 -2.65 9.74
N GLU A 218 4.76 -1.69 8.91
CA GLU A 218 5.32 -1.43 7.59
C GLU A 218 6.83 -1.13 7.64
N ARG A 219 7.25 -0.27 8.58
CA ARG A 219 8.67 0.09 8.76
C ARG A 219 9.51 -1.09 9.24
N LEU A 220 8.96 -1.89 10.16
CA LEU A 220 9.61 -3.10 10.66
C LEU A 220 9.72 -4.18 9.57
N ILE A 221 8.67 -4.36 8.76
CA ILE A 221 8.71 -5.23 7.59
C ILE A 221 9.87 -4.81 6.69
N ALA A 222 9.96 -3.53 6.32
CA ALA A 222 11.03 -3.03 5.47
C ALA A 222 12.44 -3.31 6.06
N HIS A 223 12.60 -3.16 7.37
CA HIS A 223 13.85 -3.43 8.08
C HIS A 223 14.23 -4.92 8.07
N PHE A 224 13.27 -5.83 8.32
CA PHE A 224 13.53 -7.26 8.40
C PHE A 224 13.46 -7.99 7.06
N LEU A 225 12.94 -7.35 6.01
CA LEU A 225 12.74 -7.95 4.69
C LEU A 225 13.98 -8.64 4.10
N PRO A 226 15.22 -8.12 4.26
CA PRO A 226 16.41 -8.80 3.76
C PRO A 226 16.67 -10.18 4.37
N ARG A 227 16.02 -10.52 5.49
CA ARG A 227 16.15 -11.81 6.18
C ARG A 227 15.08 -12.83 5.77
N PHE A 228 14.07 -12.40 5.01
CA PHE A 228 13.04 -13.29 4.47
C PHE A 228 13.60 -14.11 3.30
N VAL A 229 13.00 -15.28 3.08
CA VAL A 229 13.27 -16.11 1.92
C VAL A 229 12.11 -15.95 0.94
N PHE A 230 12.42 -15.66 -0.33
CA PHE A 230 11.46 -15.65 -1.43
C PHE A 230 12.00 -16.53 -2.57
N THR A 231 11.18 -17.44 -3.08
CA THR A 231 11.64 -18.46 -4.02
C THR A 231 10.52 -18.98 -4.90
N ASP A 232 10.86 -19.55 -6.06
CA ASP A 232 9.95 -20.30 -6.92
C ASP A 232 9.95 -21.82 -6.61
N GLN A 233 10.81 -22.26 -5.68
CA GLN A 233 10.96 -23.67 -5.32
C GLN A 233 10.05 -24.05 -4.15
N VAL A 234 9.44 -25.23 -4.26
CA VAL A 234 8.74 -25.87 -3.14
C VAL A 234 9.79 -26.35 -2.14
N ARG A 235 9.75 -25.83 -0.92
CA ARG A 235 10.63 -26.20 0.18
C ARG A 235 9.86 -26.58 1.44
N PRO A 236 10.39 -27.48 2.30
CA PRO A 236 9.73 -27.88 3.54
C PRO A 236 9.47 -26.74 4.52
N ASP A 237 10.25 -25.66 4.43
CA ASP A 237 10.17 -24.48 5.29
C ASP A 237 9.31 -23.35 4.68
N ASN A 238 8.69 -23.55 3.51
CA ASN A 238 7.75 -22.56 2.98
C ASN A 238 6.53 -22.42 3.91
N VAL A 239 6.15 -21.18 4.23
CA VAL A 239 5.01 -20.88 5.10
C VAL A 239 3.84 -20.30 4.30
N HIS A 240 4.15 -19.46 3.31
CA HIS A 240 3.18 -18.81 2.44
C HIS A 240 3.50 -19.07 0.97
N TRP A 241 2.47 -18.97 0.13
CA TRP A 241 2.59 -19.02 -1.32
C TRP A 241 1.68 -17.98 -1.98
N VAL A 242 2.02 -17.59 -3.19
CA VAL A 242 1.20 -16.73 -4.06
C VAL A 242 1.37 -17.17 -5.50
N ASP A 243 0.31 -17.09 -6.29
CA ASP A 243 0.41 -17.17 -7.74
C ASP A 243 0.37 -15.76 -8.31
N ALA A 244 1.53 -15.26 -8.76
CA ALA A 244 1.68 -13.87 -9.21
C ALA A 244 0.83 -13.53 -10.46
N ALA A 245 0.23 -14.52 -11.13
CA ALA A 245 -0.67 -14.29 -12.25
C ALA A 245 -2.16 -14.21 -11.85
N LYS A 246 -2.50 -14.52 -10.59
CA LYS A 246 -3.90 -14.61 -10.14
C LYS A 246 -4.31 -13.40 -9.28
N PRO A 247 -5.59 -13.02 -9.29
CA PRO A 247 -6.13 -11.93 -8.47
C PRO A 247 -6.37 -12.36 -7.02
N LEU A 248 -5.35 -12.98 -6.39
CA LEU A 248 -5.45 -13.54 -5.04
C LEU A 248 -4.27 -13.07 -4.16
N PRO A 249 -4.53 -12.77 -2.88
CA PRO A 249 -3.46 -12.43 -1.94
C PRO A 249 -2.55 -13.64 -1.66
N PRO A 250 -1.36 -13.41 -1.07
CA PRO A 250 -0.58 -14.50 -0.50
C PRO A 250 -1.40 -15.30 0.50
N THR A 251 -1.27 -16.61 0.42
CA THR A 251 -2.04 -17.57 1.20
C THR A 251 -1.09 -18.48 1.97
N ARG A 252 -1.49 -18.84 3.19
CA ARG A 252 -0.72 -19.81 3.99
C ARG A 252 -0.70 -21.18 3.31
N LEU A 253 0.47 -21.82 3.31
CA LEU A 253 0.69 -23.13 2.73
C LEU A 253 0.16 -24.24 3.66
N ALA A 254 -1.15 -24.52 3.59
CA ALA A 254 -1.76 -25.68 4.25
C ALA A 254 -1.74 -26.94 3.37
N LYS A 255 -1.91 -26.75 2.06
CA LYS A 255 -1.79 -27.77 1.02
C LYS A 255 -1.05 -27.16 -0.16
N LEU A 256 -0.23 -27.95 -0.84
CA LEU A 256 0.48 -27.52 -2.03
C LEU A 256 -0.52 -27.12 -3.14
N PRO A 257 -0.41 -25.92 -3.72
CA PRO A 257 -1.22 -25.52 -4.86
C PRO A 257 -0.84 -26.29 -6.13
N GLU A 258 -1.66 -26.17 -7.17
CA GLU A 258 -1.29 -26.63 -8.51
C GLU A 258 -0.05 -25.87 -9.00
N ILE A 259 0.98 -26.62 -9.38
CA ILE A 259 2.28 -26.04 -9.74
C ILE A 259 2.17 -25.22 -11.03
N ALA A 260 2.61 -23.96 -10.97
CA ALA A 260 2.70 -23.06 -12.11
C ALA A 260 4.01 -22.25 -12.08
N PRO A 261 4.54 -21.80 -13.24
CA PRO A 261 5.78 -20.99 -13.31
C PRO A 261 5.69 -19.64 -12.58
N THR A 262 4.48 -19.18 -12.31
CA THR A 262 4.16 -17.91 -11.64
C THR A 262 3.98 -18.07 -10.14
N LEU A 263 4.09 -19.30 -9.60
CA LEU A 263 4.06 -19.54 -8.17
C LEU A 263 5.34 -19.02 -7.50
N ARG A 264 5.15 -18.39 -6.36
CA ARG A 264 6.21 -17.99 -5.46
C ARG A 264 5.86 -18.41 -4.04
N PHE A 265 6.89 -18.71 -3.26
CA PHE A 265 6.81 -19.12 -1.87
C PHE A 265 7.69 -18.22 -1.02
N PHE A 266 7.28 -17.99 0.23
CA PHE A 266 8.10 -17.27 1.18
C PHE A 266 7.95 -17.76 2.62
N ASN A 267 8.96 -17.44 3.41
CA ASN A 267 8.97 -17.59 4.86
C ASN A 267 9.85 -16.49 5.49
N ALA A 268 9.79 -16.40 6.81
CA ALA A 268 10.49 -15.37 7.55
C ALA A 268 12.02 -15.57 7.64
N GLY A 269 12.57 -16.69 7.17
CA GLY A 269 14.01 -16.98 7.26
C GLY A 269 14.57 -16.71 8.66
N SER A 270 15.60 -15.87 8.74
CA SER A 270 16.21 -15.42 10.01
C SER A 270 15.57 -14.15 10.60
N ALA A 271 14.46 -13.67 10.04
CA ALA A 271 13.77 -12.47 10.53
C ALA A 271 13.19 -12.65 11.93
N LEU A 272 12.70 -13.85 12.28
CA LEU A 272 12.14 -14.12 13.61
C LEU A 272 13.16 -13.97 14.73
N GLU A 273 14.38 -14.45 14.51
CA GLU A 273 15.50 -14.29 15.45
C GLU A 273 15.84 -12.81 15.61
N ALA A 274 15.93 -12.07 14.50
CA ALA A 274 16.20 -10.65 14.50
C ALA A 274 15.09 -9.82 15.19
N VAL A 275 13.82 -10.20 15.01
CA VAL A 275 12.68 -9.59 15.73
C VAL A 275 12.82 -9.83 17.23
N ALA A 276 13.14 -11.05 17.65
CA ALA A 276 13.30 -11.37 19.06
C ALA A 276 14.46 -10.59 19.71
N GLU A 277 15.60 -10.48 19.01
CA GLU A 277 16.75 -9.67 19.45
C GLU A 277 16.39 -8.19 19.61
N LEU A 278 15.75 -7.61 18.59
CA LEU A 278 15.40 -6.19 18.61
C LEU A 278 14.33 -5.87 19.64
N ARG A 279 13.33 -6.75 19.78
CA ARG A 279 12.29 -6.66 20.82
C ARG A 279 12.91 -6.69 22.22
N ALA A 280 13.80 -7.64 22.50
CA ALA A 280 14.47 -7.76 23.79
C ALA A 280 15.31 -6.51 24.11
N ARG A 281 15.99 -5.94 23.10
CA ARG A 281 16.73 -4.68 23.24
C ARG A 281 15.80 -3.54 23.63
N VAL A 282 14.67 -3.36 22.94
CA VAL A 282 13.69 -2.30 23.25
C VAL A 282 13.08 -2.47 24.64
N GLU A 283 12.80 -3.72 25.05
CA GLU A 283 12.30 -4.02 26.39
C GLU A 283 13.30 -3.66 27.49
N GLN A 284 14.60 -3.89 27.25
CA GLN A 284 15.66 -3.55 28.19
C GLN A 284 15.96 -2.05 28.27
N THR A 285 16.00 -1.36 27.12
CA THR A 285 16.37 0.07 27.08
C THR A 285 15.19 0.99 27.33
N GLY A 286 13.96 0.53 27.08
CA GLY A 286 12.76 1.37 27.11
C GLY A 286 12.67 2.37 25.93
N GLU A 287 13.54 2.24 24.93
CA GLU A 287 13.67 3.19 23.82
C GLU A 287 13.79 2.49 22.47
N ALA A 288 13.33 3.16 21.40
CA ALA A 288 13.49 2.70 20.03
C ALA A 288 14.98 2.77 19.60
N PRO A 289 15.52 1.76 18.89
CA PRO A 289 16.90 1.79 18.41
C PRO A 289 17.11 2.90 17.39
N ALA A 290 18.20 3.68 17.54
CA ALA A 290 18.49 4.81 16.65
C ALA A 290 18.79 4.39 15.20
N ASP A 291 19.23 3.15 15.00
CA ASP A 291 19.49 2.54 13.70
C ASP A 291 18.21 2.09 12.96
N LEU A 292 17.06 2.12 13.64
CA LEU A 292 15.78 1.73 13.08
C LEU A 292 15.07 2.95 12.47
N ALA A 293 14.96 2.96 11.13
CA ALA A 293 14.33 4.04 10.38
C ALA A 293 12.78 3.99 10.47
N LEU A 294 12.22 4.24 11.66
CA LEU A 294 10.78 4.22 11.91
C LEU A 294 10.03 5.45 11.36
N GLY A 295 10.75 6.51 10.96
CA GLY A 295 10.14 7.73 10.42
C GLY A 295 9.43 8.63 11.45
N GLY A 296 9.54 8.28 12.73
CA GLY A 296 8.99 8.99 13.88
C GLY A 296 9.48 8.39 15.21
N GLN A 297 9.10 9.01 16.32
CA GLN A 297 9.36 8.48 17.66
C GLN A 297 8.13 7.73 18.15
N TYR A 298 8.33 6.50 18.65
CA TYR A 298 7.26 5.62 19.13
C TYR A 298 7.61 5.12 20.52
N SER A 299 6.58 4.93 21.36
CA SER A 299 6.79 4.36 22.69
C SER A 299 7.27 2.91 22.60
N ALA A 300 8.13 2.48 23.54
CA ALA A 300 8.57 1.09 23.63
C ALA A 300 7.38 0.12 23.74
N ARG A 301 6.32 0.49 24.45
CA ARG A 301 5.09 -0.32 24.56
C ARG A 301 4.44 -0.59 23.21
N ALA A 302 4.28 0.44 22.37
CA ALA A 302 3.71 0.29 21.04
C ALA A 302 4.61 -0.61 20.16
N LEU A 303 5.94 -0.40 20.20
CA LEU A 303 6.90 -1.21 19.46
C LEU A 303 6.85 -2.68 19.87
N ILE A 304 6.85 -2.97 21.17
CA ILE A 304 6.77 -4.34 21.70
C ILE A 304 5.49 -5.03 21.23
N GLY A 305 4.34 -4.34 21.28
CA GLY A 305 3.08 -4.87 20.78
C GLY A 305 3.14 -5.26 19.29
N VAL A 306 3.75 -4.41 18.46
CA VAL A 306 3.92 -4.71 17.03
C VAL A 306 4.93 -5.84 16.81
N PHE A 307 6.04 -5.89 17.55
CA PHE A 307 6.99 -7.01 17.46
C PHE A 307 6.32 -8.35 17.81
N ASP A 308 5.53 -8.39 18.88
CA ASP A 308 4.79 -9.59 19.30
C ASP A 308 3.80 -10.04 18.22
N HIS A 309 3.08 -9.09 17.64
CA HIS A 309 2.17 -9.36 16.52
C HIS A 309 2.89 -9.90 15.29
N LEU A 310 3.98 -9.27 14.85
CA LEU A 310 4.74 -9.71 13.69
C LEU A 310 5.38 -11.08 13.93
N ALA A 311 6.00 -11.30 15.09
CA ALA A 311 6.61 -12.58 15.45
C ALA A 311 5.59 -13.73 15.41
N SER A 312 4.38 -13.48 15.91
CA SER A 312 3.28 -14.47 15.86
C SER A 312 2.86 -14.81 14.44
N ASN A 313 2.69 -13.81 13.57
CA ASN A 313 2.24 -14.02 12.18
C ASN A 313 3.35 -14.56 11.26
N TRP A 314 4.62 -14.35 11.59
CA TRP A 314 5.77 -14.80 10.82
C TRP A 314 6.29 -16.18 11.24
N ALA A 315 5.78 -16.73 12.36
CA ALA A 315 6.14 -18.04 12.87
C ALA A 315 5.97 -19.14 11.79
N PRO A 316 6.70 -20.27 11.86
CA PRO A 316 6.49 -21.40 10.95
C PRO A 316 5.07 -21.95 10.96
N LYS A 317 4.39 -21.78 12.10
CA LYS A 317 2.97 -22.10 12.28
C LYS A 317 2.22 -20.87 12.79
N PRO A 318 1.84 -19.90 11.93
CA PRO A 318 1.05 -18.74 12.34
C PRO A 318 -0.28 -19.15 12.99
N PRO A 319 -0.90 -18.26 13.79
CA PRO A 319 -2.22 -18.51 14.38
C PRO A 319 -3.25 -18.93 13.32
N MET A 320 -4.13 -19.87 13.67
CA MET A 320 -5.29 -20.23 12.87
C MET A 320 -6.54 -19.67 13.53
N ARG A 321 -7.49 -19.19 12.70
CA ARG A 321 -8.83 -18.86 13.20
C ARG A 321 -9.47 -20.12 13.77
N SER A 322 -10.05 -20.01 14.95
CA SER A 322 -10.73 -21.14 15.63
C SER A 322 -12.00 -21.60 14.90
N HIS A 323 -12.61 -20.72 14.12
CA HIS A 323 -13.84 -21.01 13.37
C HIS A 323 -13.70 -20.59 11.90
N ALA A 324 -14.18 -21.46 11.01
CA ALA A 324 -14.29 -21.14 9.59
C ALA A 324 -15.30 -20.00 9.40
N ARG A 325 -14.99 -19.08 8.48
CA ARG A 325 -15.91 -18.04 8.05
C ARG A 325 -16.60 -18.49 6.76
N HIS A 326 -17.91 -18.30 6.71
CA HIS A 326 -18.73 -18.59 5.54
C HIS A 326 -19.11 -17.28 4.87
N PRO A 327 -18.83 -17.09 3.57
CA PRO A 327 -19.21 -15.89 2.85
C PRO A 327 -20.74 -15.81 2.78
N VAL A 328 -21.29 -14.67 3.18
CA VAL A 328 -22.72 -14.38 3.16
C VAL A 328 -22.88 -12.95 2.65
N LYS A 329 -23.89 -12.69 1.81
CA LYS A 329 -24.27 -11.33 1.43
C LYS A 329 -25.67 -11.06 1.97
N SER A 330 -25.73 -10.46 3.15
CA SER A 330 -27.00 -10.11 3.80
C SER A 330 -26.95 -8.71 4.38
N ARG A 331 -28.11 -8.06 4.49
CA ARG A 331 -28.21 -6.78 5.20
C ARG A 331 -28.40 -7.02 6.68
N LEU A 332 -27.75 -6.19 7.50
CA LEU A 332 -27.88 -6.19 8.95
C LEU A 332 -28.34 -4.80 9.39
N ALA A 333 -29.36 -4.75 10.25
CA ALA A 333 -29.82 -3.53 10.87
C ALA A 333 -29.05 -3.32 12.18
N VAL A 334 -28.24 -2.27 12.25
CA VAL A 334 -27.40 -1.94 13.41
C VAL A 334 -28.02 -0.81 14.22
N VAL A 335 -28.05 -1.01 15.52
CA VAL A 335 -28.39 0.02 16.50
C VAL A 335 -27.24 0.11 17.49
N HIS A 336 -26.89 1.34 17.86
CA HIS A 336 -25.76 1.62 18.74
C HIS A 336 -26.18 2.44 19.96
N GLY A 337 -25.38 2.36 21.03
CA GLY A 337 -25.66 3.02 22.30
C GLY A 337 -26.62 2.23 23.18
N LEU A 338 -26.26 2.08 24.46
CA LEU A 338 -27.00 1.24 25.42
C LEU A 338 -28.45 1.70 25.58
N ASP A 339 -28.68 3.01 25.60
CA ASP A 339 -30.03 3.59 25.75
C ASP A 339 -30.93 3.20 24.57
N ASN A 340 -30.45 3.37 23.33
CA ASN A 340 -31.21 3.02 22.13
C ASN A 340 -31.49 1.51 22.05
N ILE A 341 -30.51 0.68 22.42
CA ILE A 341 -30.66 -0.77 22.49
C ILE A 341 -31.76 -1.12 23.50
N THR A 342 -31.71 -0.52 24.70
CA THR A 342 -32.67 -0.77 25.77
C THR A 342 -34.08 -0.32 25.37
N THR A 343 -34.24 0.90 24.83
CA THR A 343 -35.52 1.43 24.35
C THR A 343 -36.16 0.49 23.32
N ARG A 344 -35.38 -0.03 22.37
CA ARG A 344 -35.89 -0.97 21.35
C ARG A 344 -36.23 -2.34 21.92
N LEU A 345 -35.41 -2.89 22.81
CA LEU A 345 -35.70 -4.17 23.48
C LEU A 345 -36.97 -4.10 24.34
N LEU A 346 -37.26 -2.93 24.90
CA LEU A 346 -38.49 -2.66 25.66
C LEU A 346 -39.70 -2.34 24.78
N GLY A 347 -39.57 -2.33 23.46
CA GLY A 347 -40.65 -2.04 22.51
C GLY A 347 -41.09 -0.58 22.46
N ALA A 348 -40.30 0.34 23.03
CA ALA A 348 -40.57 1.77 23.01
C ALA A 348 -40.09 2.40 21.69
N PRO A 349 -40.74 3.48 21.21
CA PRO A 349 -40.30 4.19 20.01
C PRO A 349 -38.92 4.83 20.25
N SER A 350 -37.93 4.41 19.46
CA SER A 350 -36.58 4.99 19.43
C SER A 350 -36.54 6.11 18.39
N GLY A 351 -36.00 7.27 18.73
CA GLY A 351 -35.79 8.38 17.79
C GLY A 351 -34.65 8.19 16.79
N ILE A 352 -33.85 7.12 16.95
CA ILE A 352 -32.73 6.78 16.07
C ILE A 352 -33.11 5.56 15.23
N GLU A 353 -33.08 5.72 13.90
CA GLU A 353 -33.29 4.65 12.92
C GLU A 353 -32.08 3.70 12.85
N PRO A 354 -32.28 2.39 12.62
CA PRO A 354 -31.16 1.46 12.47
C PRO A 354 -30.37 1.76 11.21
N GLU A 355 -29.06 1.66 11.30
CA GLU A 355 -28.18 1.71 10.14
C GLU A 355 -28.22 0.39 9.37
N SER A 356 -28.16 0.46 8.04
CA SER A 356 -28.08 -0.74 7.19
C SER A 356 -26.63 -1.04 6.85
N TRP A 357 -26.09 -2.13 7.37
CA TRP A 357 -24.75 -2.64 7.03
C TRP A 357 -24.85 -3.86 6.12
N VAL A 358 -23.77 -4.15 5.39
CA VAL A 358 -23.68 -5.33 4.52
C VAL A 358 -22.74 -6.33 5.16
N VAL A 359 -23.27 -7.48 5.59
CA VAL A 359 -22.46 -8.61 6.06
C VAL A 359 -21.79 -9.25 4.86
N GLU A 360 -20.50 -9.57 5.01
CA GLU A 360 -19.69 -10.25 4.00
C GLU A 360 -19.38 -11.70 4.38
N ASP A 361 -19.23 -11.96 5.67
CA ASP A 361 -18.98 -13.30 6.19
C ASP A 361 -19.50 -13.47 7.61
N VAL A 362 -19.72 -14.73 7.98
CA VAL A 362 -20.19 -15.13 9.31
C VAL A 362 -19.41 -16.32 9.82
N SER A 363 -19.23 -16.39 11.13
CA SER A 363 -18.67 -17.53 11.85
C SER A 363 -19.33 -17.65 13.22
N VAL A 364 -19.07 -18.77 13.90
CA VAL A 364 -19.50 -18.95 15.30
C VAL A 364 -18.97 -17.83 16.21
N GLY A 365 -17.79 -17.29 15.91
CA GLY A 365 -17.15 -16.24 16.70
C GLY A 365 -17.55 -14.80 16.33
N GLY A 366 -18.42 -14.58 15.34
CA GLY A 366 -18.83 -13.24 14.90
C GLY A 366 -18.96 -13.09 13.39
N MET A 367 -19.17 -11.85 12.94
CA MET A 367 -19.46 -11.49 11.55
C MET A 367 -18.50 -10.43 11.04
N GLY A 368 -18.15 -10.46 9.75
CA GLY A 368 -17.54 -9.35 9.03
C GLY A 368 -18.61 -8.53 8.32
N ALA A 369 -18.63 -7.22 8.52
CA ALA A 369 -19.61 -6.33 7.89
C ALA A 369 -18.94 -5.04 7.40
N GLN A 370 -19.51 -4.49 6.33
CA GLN A 370 -19.14 -3.22 5.74
C GLN A 370 -20.23 -2.18 5.95
N VAL A 371 -19.78 -0.95 6.16
CA VAL A 371 -20.62 0.22 6.35
C VAL A 371 -20.06 1.36 5.49
N GLN A 372 -20.97 2.09 4.83
CA GLN A 372 -20.59 3.32 4.17
C GLN A 372 -20.44 4.41 5.23
N ILE A 373 -19.23 4.92 5.39
CA ILE A 373 -18.96 5.90 6.44
C ILE A 373 -19.48 7.28 6.02
N GLY A 374 -20.46 7.80 6.77
CA GLY A 374 -21.04 9.13 6.64
C GLY A 374 -20.46 10.16 7.62
N VAL A 375 -20.85 11.43 7.44
CA VAL A 375 -20.35 12.57 8.23
C VAL A 375 -20.79 12.49 9.70
N HIS A 376 -21.92 11.82 9.99
CA HIS A 376 -22.56 11.77 11.31
C HIS A 376 -22.47 10.41 12.03
N ASP A 377 -21.61 9.50 11.58
CA ASP A 377 -21.58 8.15 12.13
C ASP A 377 -21.14 8.12 13.60
N TRP A 378 -21.16 6.98 14.26
CA TRP A 378 -20.67 6.84 15.65
C TRP A 378 -19.42 5.95 15.69
N ILE A 379 -19.16 5.20 14.62
CA ILE A 379 -17.99 4.35 14.44
C ILE A 379 -16.76 5.25 14.26
N ARG A 380 -15.64 4.83 14.86
CA ARG A 380 -14.33 5.43 14.68
C ARG A 380 -13.39 4.36 14.14
N ILE A 381 -12.41 4.80 13.35
CA ILE A 381 -11.28 3.95 12.98
C ILE A 381 -10.44 3.79 14.23
N GLY A 382 -10.12 2.54 14.57
CA GLY A 382 -9.39 2.19 15.78
C GLY A 382 -9.81 0.84 16.26
#